data_AF-Q9KFQ3-F1
#
_entry.id   AF-Q9KFQ3-F1
#
_cell.length_a   1.000
_cell.length_b   1.000
_cell.length_c   1.000
_cell.angle_alpha   90.00
_cell.angle_beta   90.00
_cell.angle_gamma   90.00
#
_symmetry.space_group_name_H-M   'P 1'
#
loop_
_entity.id
_entity.type
_entity.pdbx_description
1 polymer ?
#
loop_
_entity_poly.entity_id
_entity_poly.type
_entity_poly.pdbx_seq_one_letter_code
_entity_poly.pdbx_strand_id
1 'polypeptide(L)'
;MKLKLATKINVLVLSIILVFAAVIGVVVNDQITKGIKAFATEKARADLALAHRYIDERFPGDWKATDGELYKGTTLMNDNFDLVDAIGEDTGDTVTIFSGDTRISTNVLIDGERPLGPKPLKK
;
A
#
# COMPACT_ATOMS: atom_id res chain seq x y z
N MET A 1 -8.51 33.10 -47.12
CA MET A 1 -9.21 34.13 -46.30
C MET A 1 -8.17 34.89 -45.47
N LYS A 2 -7.96 36.20 -45.68
CA LYS A 2 -7.00 36.99 -44.89
C LYS A 2 -7.62 37.31 -43.52
N LEU A 3 -7.07 36.73 -42.44
CA LEU A 3 -7.51 37.02 -41.08
C LEU A 3 -7.20 38.48 -40.72
N LYS A 4 -8.17 39.17 -40.09
CA LYS A 4 -7.98 40.53 -39.55
C LYS A 4 -6.94 40.51 -38.44
N LEU A 5 -6.20 41.61 -38.26
CA LEU A 5 -5.10 41.71 -37.29
C LEU A 5 -5.53 41.32 -35.87
N ALA A 6 -6.71 41.77 -35.44
CA ALA A 6 -7.29 41.41 -34.14
C ALA A 6 -7.51 39.89 -33.97
N THR A 7 -7.96 39.20 -35.02
CA THR A 7 -8.15 37.74 -34.97
C THR A 7 -6.83 37.00 -34.80
N LYS A 8 -5.75 37.47 -35.45
CA LYS A 8 -4.41 36.88 -35.30
C LYS A 8 -3.88 37.03 -33.87
N ILE A 9 -4.08 38.20 -33.26
CA ILE A 9 -3.67 38.46 -31.87
C ILE A 9 -4.47 37.57 -30.91
N ASN A 10 -5.79 37.45 -31.09
CA ASN A 10 -6.61 36.60 -30.23
C ASN A 10 -6.22 35.12 -30.33
N VAL A 11 -5.96 34.61 -31.55
CA VAL A 11 -5.49 33.23 -31.74
C VAL A 11 -4.14 32.99 -31.05
N LEU A 12 -3.21 33.96 -31.14
CA LEU A 12 -1.92 33.87 -30.46
C LEU A 12 -2.11 33.81 -28.94
N VAL A 13 -2.89 34.70 -28.36
CA VAL A 13 -3.16 34.72 -26.91
C VAL A 13 -3.81 33.41 -26.46
N LEU A 14 -4.83 32.93 -27.17
CA LEU A 14 -5.48 31.66 -26.87
C LEU A 14 -4.50 30.48 -26.96
N SER A 15 -3.62 30.46 -27.95
CA SER A 15 -2.62 29.40 -28.09
C SER A 15 -1.65 29.38 -26.90
N ILE A 16 -1.22 30.54 -26.41
CA ILE A 16 -0.32 30.64 -25.26
C ILE A 16 -1.04 30.15 -23.99
N ILE A 17 -2.31 30.54 -23.79
CA ILE A 17 -3.12 30.07 -22.66
C ILE A 17 -3.27 28.55 -22.70
N LEU A 18 -3.55 27.98 -23.87
CA LEU A 18 -3.67 26.52 -24.04
C LEU A 18 -2.36 25.79 -23.73
N VAL A 19 -1.23 26.29 -24.23
CA VAL A 19 0.09 25.72 -23.93
C VAL A 19 0.38 25.81 -22.43
N PHE A 20 0.11 26.95 -21.80
CA PHE A 20 0.35 27.14 -20.38
C PHE A 20 -0.53 26.22 -19.52
N ALA A 21 -1.82 26.10 -19.86
CA ALA A 21 -2.74 25.17 -19.21
C ALA A 21 -2.27 23.71 -19.36
N ALA A 22 -1.77 23.33 -20.53
CA ALA A 22 -1.23 21.98 -20.75
C ALA A 22 0.02 21.72 -19.89
N VAL A 23 0.96 22.67 -19.81
CA VAL A 23 2.16 22.55 -18.97
C VAL A 23 1.77 22.41 -17.50
N ILE A 24 0.86 23.25 -17.00
CA ILE A 24 0.36 23.14 -15.63
C ILE A 24 -0.27 21.77 -15.40
N GLY A 25 -1.11 21.30 -16.33
CA GLY A 25 -1.74 19.99 -16.23
C GLY A 25 -0.73 18.85 -16.06
N VAL A 26 0.35 18.87 -16.86
CA VAL A 26 1.43 17.88 -16.76
C VAL A 26 2.16 17.96 -15.41
N VAL A 27 2.51 19.17 -14.98
CA VAL A 27 3.24 19.40 -13.71
C VAL A 27 2.39 18.97 -12.52
N VAL A 28 1.11 19.31 -12.49
CA VAL A 28 0.18 18.91 -11.44
C VAL A 28 0.01 17.39 -11.41
N ASN A 29 -0.16 16.75 -12.57
CA ASN A 29 -0.28 15.30 -12.64
C ASN A 29 0.96 14.58 -12.10
N ASP A 30 2.16 15.06 -12.44
CA ASP A 30 3.42 14.51 -11.93
C ASP A 30 3.55 14.69 -10.41
N GLN A 31 3.27 15.89 -9.89
CA GLN A 31 3.35 16.17 -8.46
C GLN A 31 2.33 15.38 -7.64
N ILE A 32 1.08 15.28 -8.10
CA ILE A 32 0.05 14.47 -7.45
C ILE A 32 0.45 12.99 -7.45
N THR A 33 0.93 12.48 -8.58
CA THR A 33 1.36 11.07 -8.68
C THR A 33 2.50 10.78 -7.71
N LYS A 34 3.50 11.65 -7.62
CA LYS A 34 4.61 11.52 -6.67
C LYS A 34 4.13 11.62 -5.22
N GLY A 35 3.25 12.58 -4.93
CA GLY A 35 2.68 12.78 -3.60
C GLY A 35 1.89 11.58 -3.11
N ILE A 36 1.02 11.01 -3.95
CA ILE A 36 0.24 9.80 -3.64
C ILE A 36 1.16 8.60 -3.38
N LYS A 37 2.19 8.40 -4.22
CA LYS A 37 3.15 7.30 -4.02
C LYS A 37 3.93 7.45 -2.71
N ALA A 38 4.39 8.65 -2.39
CA ALA A 38 5.08 8.93 -1.14
C ALA A 38 4.16 8.70 0.06
N PHE A 39 2.92 9.20 -0.01
CA PHE A 39 1.91 9.00 1.02
C PHE A 39 1.59 7.52 1.25
N ALA A 40 1.36 6.75 0.19
CA ALA A 40 1.08 5.31 0.29
C ALA A 40 2.26 4.53 0.92
N THR A 41 3.49 4.92 0.57
CA THR A 41 4.70 4.31 1.14
C THR A 41 4.83 4.64 2.64
N GLU A 42 4.55 5.88 3.03
CA GLU A 42 4.65 6.31 4.41
C GLU A 42 3.55 5.69 5.28
N LYS A 43 2.31 5.60 4.76
CA LYS A 43 1.21 4.85 5.40
C LYS A 43 1.64 3.40 5.65
N ALA A 44 2.10 2.70 4.62
CA ALA A 44 2.52 1.30 4.74
C ALA A 44 3.63 1.10 5.80
N ARG A 45 4.57 2.05 5.92
CA ARG A 45 5.59 2.02 6.98
C ARG A 45 5.01 2.25 8.37
N ALA A 46 4.13 3.24 8.51
CA ALA A 46 3.49 3.57 9.78
C ALA A 46 2.61 2.41 10.28
N ASP A 47 1.82 1.80 9.40
CA ASP A 47 0.94 0.68 9.72
C ASP A 47 1.72 -0.59 10.03
N LEU A 48 2.83 -0.87 9.32
CA LEU A 48 3.74 -1.95 9.69
C LEU A 48 4.38 -1.73 11.07
N ALA A 49 4.80 -0.50 11.38
CA ALA A 49 5.35 -0.18 12.69
C ALA A 49 4.30 -0.30 13.81
N LEU A 50 3.04 0.05 13.52
CA LEU A 50 1.92 -0.15 14.44
C LEU A 50 1.69 -1.65 14.68
N ALA A 51 1.63 -2.46 13.64
CA ALA A 51 1.46 -3.90 13.74
C ALA A 51 2.56 -4.56 14.58
N HIS A 52 3.83 -4.16 14.39
CA HIS A 52 4.93 -4.66 15.22
C HIS A 52 4.75 -4.30 16.70
N ARG A 53 4.45 -3.04 17.02
CA ARG A 53 4.22 -2.62 18.41
C ARG A 53 3.03 -3.35 19.03
N TYR A 54 1.95 -3.51 18.28
CA TYR A 54 0.76 -4.23 18.72
C TYR A 54 1.08 -5.69 19.08
N ILE A 55 1.85 -6.38 18.23
CA ILE A 55 2.28 -7.76 18.48
C ILE A 55 3.19 -7.84 19.69
N ASP A 56 4.17 -6.94 19.82
CA ASP A 56 5.12 -6.92 20.93
C ASP A 56 4.43 -6.62 22.28
N GLU A 57 3.42 -5.75 22.29
CA GLU A 57 2.64 -5.43 23.48
C GLU A 57 1.68 -6.55 23.88
N ARG A 58 1.01 -7.17 22.89
CA ARG A 58 0.03 -8.23 23.13
C ARG A 58 0.67 -9.57 23.48
N PHE A 59 1.84 -9.87 22.93
CA PHE A 59 2.52 -11.15 23.10
C PHE A 59 3.97 -10.94 23.59
N PRO A 60 4.21 -10.97 24.91
CA PRO A 60 5.55 -10.79 25.46
C PRO A 60 6.46 -11.99 25.13
N GLY A 61 7.74 -11.71 24.91
CA GLY A 61 8.78 -12.70 24.63
C GLY A 61 9.38 -12.55 23.23
N ASP A 62 10.42 -13.33 22.96
CA ASP A 62 11.17 -13.26 21.71
C ASP A 62 10.51 -14.08 20.59
N TRP A 63 10.86 -13.72 19.36
CA TRP A 63 10.49 -14.52 18.19
C TRP A 63 11.32 -15.80 18.14
N LYS A 64 10.67 -16.94 17.91
CA LYS A 64 11.34 -18.25 17.76
C LYS A 64 10.69 -19.04 16.64
N ALA A 65 11.49 -19.45 15.66
CA ALA A 65 11.08 -20.43 14.64
C ALA A 65 11.55 -21.83 15.07
N THR A 66 10.67 -22.82 15.07
CA THR A 66 10.99 -24.22 15.40
C THR A 66 10.04 -25.13 14.65
N ASP A 67 10.57 -26.17 14.00
CA ASP A 67 9.80 -27.22 13.34
C ASP A 67 8.73 -26.73 12.34
N GLY A 68 9.00 -25.62 11.64
CA GLY A 68 8.09 -25.03 10.64
C GLY A 68 7.05 -24.07 11.24
N GLU A 69 7.06 -23.88 12.55
CA GLU A 69 6.18 -22.97 13.27
C GLU A 69 6.91 -21.71 13.71
N LEU A 70 6.17 -20.60 13.79
CA LEU A 70 6.66 -19.33 14.32
C LEU A 70 5.95 -19.01 15.64
N TYR A 71 6.74 -18.73 16.65
CA TYR A 71 6.28 -18.33 17.97
C TYR A 71 6.71 -16.92 18.31
N LYS A 72 5.86 -16.22 19.07
CA LYS A 72 6.19 -15.00 19.80
C LYS A 72 6.02 -15.27 21.30
N GLY A 73 7.14 -15.38 22.02
CA GLY A 73 7.15 -15.92 23.38
C GLY A 73 6.63 -17.36 23.39
N THR A 74 5.50 -17.58 24.05
CA THR A 74 4.81 -18.89 24.10
C THR A 74 3.64 -19.00 23.13
N THR A 75 3.34 -17.95 22.34
CA THR A 75 2.16 -17.91 21.46
C THR A 75 2.51 -18.35 20.05
N LEU A 76 1.78 -19.33 19.52
CA LEU A 76 1.87 -19.77 18.13
C LEU A 76 1.26 -18.72 17.19
N MET A 77 1.98 -18.36 16.13
CA MET A 77 1.59 -17.32 15.17
C MET A 77 1.00 -17.91 13.88
N ASN A 78 1.27 -19.19 13.61
CA ASN A 78 0.61 -19.92 12.53
C ASN A 78 -0.91 -19.94 12.79
N ASP A 79 -1.69 -19.71 11.73
CA ASP A 79 -3.16 -19.66 11.75
C ASP A 79 -3.77 -18.69 12.77
N ASN A 80 -3.00 -17.73 13.28
CA ASN A 80 -3.48 -16.71 14.19
C ASN A 80 -4.28 -15.67 13.41
N PHE A 81 -5.49 -16.04 12.99
CA PHE A 81 -6.37 -15.25 12.13
C PHE A 81 -6.96 -14.06 12.89
N ASP A 82 -7.31 -14.25 14.17
CA ASP A 82 -7.82 -13.17 15.03
C ASP A 82 -6.84 -11.99 15.11
N LEU A 83 -5.52 -12.27 15.14
CA LEU A 83 -4.49 -11.24 15.15
C LEU A 83 -4.46 -10.45 13.83
N VAL A 84 -4.38 -11.15 12.70
CA VAL A 84 -4.27 -10.49 11.38
C VAL A 84 -5.57 -9.81 10.97
N ASP A 85 -6.72 -10.33 11.42
CA ASP A 85 -8.03 -9.72 11.21
C ASP A 85 -8.17 -8.45 12.06
N ALA A 86 -7.81 -8.48 13.34
CA ALA A 86 -7.85 -7.29 14.21
C ALA A 86 -6.95 -6.16 13.69
N ILE A 87 -5.71 -6.46 13.32
CA ILE A 87 -4.81 -5.45 12.74
C ILE A 87 -5.37 -4.93 11.41
N GLY A 88 -5.97 -5.81 10.60
CA GLY A 88 -6.57 -5.41 9.32
C GLY A 88 -7.80 -4.52 9.50
N GLU A 89 -8.61 -4.77 10.52
CA GLU A 89 -9.78 -3.95 10.86
C GLU A 89 -9.36 -2.56 11.36
N ASP A 90 -8.31 -2.49 12.18
CA ASP A 90 -7.78 -1.23 12.73
C ASP A 90 -7.08 -0.35 11.67
N THR A 91 -6.39 -0.97 10.70
CA THR A 91 -5.58 -0.26 9.69
C THR A 91 -6.30 -0.10 8.34
N GLY A 92 -7.34 -0.89 8.10
CA GLY A 92 -7.96 -1.05 6.78
C GLY A 92 -7.07 -1.76 5.76
N ASP A 93 -5.97 -2.39 6.20
CA ASP A 93 -5.00 -3.04 5.32
C ASP A 93 -5.19 -4.56 5.24
N THR A 94 -4.57 -5.13 4.21
CA THR A 94 -4.31 -6.56 4.14
C THR A 94 -3.11 -6.91 4.99
N VAL A 95 -3.29 -7.83 5.95
CA VAL A 95 -2.26 -8.25 6.89
C VAL A 95 -1.89 -9.69 6.62
N THR A 96 -0.60 -9.97 6.58
CA THR A 96 -0.06 -11.30 6.35
C THR A 96 1.24 -11.49 7.12
N ILE A 97 1.33 -12.56 7.89
CA ILE A 97 2.54 -12.95 8.60
C ILE A 97 3.25 -14.03 7.78
N PHE A 98 4.55 -13.83 7.59
CA PHE A 98 5.43 -14.78 6.92
C PHE A 98 6.47 -15.31 7.89
N SER A 99 6.76 -16.61 7.80
CA SER A 99 7.96 -17.23 8.35
C SER A 99 8.88 -17.58 7.18
N GLY A 100 9.90 -16.74 6.95
CA GLY A 100 10.69 -16.78 5.72
C GLY A 100 9.80 -16.50 4.49
N ASP A 101 9.77 -17.45 3.55
CA ASP A 101 8.95 -17.36 2.32
C ASP A 101 7.58 -18.04 2.44
N THR A 102 7.24 -18.55 3.63
CA THR A 102 5.99 -19.26 3.90
C THR A 102 5.01 -18.32 4.58
N ARG A 103 3.82 -18.17 3.99
CA ARG A 103 2.71 -17.48 4.63
C ARG A 103 2.09 -18.37 5.69
N ILE A 104 2.08 -17.89 6.93
CA ILE A 104 1.59 -18.66 8.09
C ILE A 104 0.26 -18.15 8.63
N SER A 105 -0.10 -16.89 8.36
CA SER A 105 -1.41 -16.31 8.71
C SER A 105 -1.71 -15.12 7.79
N THR A 106 -2.96 -14.92 7.39
CA THR A 106 -3.39 -13.83 6.49
C THR A 106 -4.86 -13.49 6.67
N ASN A 107 -5.25 -12.23 6.51
CA ASN A 107 -6.66 -11.81 6.39
C ASN A 107 -7.20 -11.80 4.94
N VAL A 108 -6.38 -12.20 3.96
CA VAL A 108 -6.81 -12.36 2.57
C VAL A 108 -7.71 -13.58 2.43
N LEU A 109 -8.84 -13.40 1.74
CA LEU A 109 -9.70 -14.49 1.28
C LEU A 109 -9.67 -14.57 -0.25
N ILE A 110 -9.39 -15.77 -0.77
CA ILE A 110 -9.51 -16.12 -2.19
C ILE A 110 -10.50 -17.27 -2.25
N ASP A 111 -11.60 -17.09 -2.97
CA ASP A 111 -12.67 -18.09 -3.10
C ASP A 111 -13.21 -18.59 -1.74
N GLY A 112 -13.17 -17.73 -0.71
CA GLY A 112 -13.60 -18.06 0.65
C GLY A 112 -12.52 -18.71 1.53
N GLU A 113 -11.34 -18.99 0.99
CA GLU A 113 -10.24 -19.63 1.71
C GLU A 113 -9.08 -18.67 1.97
N ARG A 114 -8.33 -18.90 3.06
CA ARG A 114 -7.10 -18.17 3.36
C ARG A 114 -5.93 -18.89 2.69
N PRO A 115 -5.31 -18.30 1.65
CA PRO A 115 -4.25 -18.98 0.92
C PRO A 115 -2.97 -19.00 1.76
N LEU A 116 -2.62 -20.13 2.40
CA LEU A 116 -1.40 -20.30 3.21
C LEU A 116 -0.33 -21.13 2.50
N GLY A 117 0.89 -21.17 3.05
CA GLY A 117 1.99 -21.97 2.54
C GLY A 117 3.09 -21.18 1.81
N PRO A 118 4.04 -21.86 1.14
CA PRO A 118 5.12 -21.23 0.42
C PRO A 118 4.58 -20.26 -0.64
N LYS A 119 5.22 -19.10 -0.82
CA LYS A 119 4.93 -18.23 -1.98
C LYS A 119 4.98 -19.06 -3.29
N PRO A 120 4.03 -18.92 -4.24
CA PRO A 120 3.48 -17.63 -4.69
C PRO A 120 1.96 -17.58 -5.00
N LEU A 121 1.36 -16.38 -4.92
CA LEU A 121 0.26 -16.02 -5.84
C LEU A 121 0.58 -14.65 -6.44
N LYS A 122 1.28 -14.67 -7.59
CA LYS A 122 1.23 -13.57 -8.55
C LYS A 122 0.03 -13.81 -9.47
N LYS A 123 -0.84 -12.81 -9.58
CA LYS A 123 -1.42 -12.43 -10.87
C LYS A 123 -1.04 -10.99 -11.12
#